data_AF-D2ES78-F1
#
_entry.id   AF-D2ES78-F1
#
_cell.length_a   1.000
_cell.length_b   1.000
_cell.length_c   1.000
_cell.angle_alpha   90.00
_cell.angle_beta   90.00
_cell.angle_gamma   90.00
#
_symmetry.space_group_name_H-M   'P 1'
#
loop_
_entity.id
_entity.type
_entity.pdbx_description
1 polymer ?
#
loop_
_entity_poly.entity_id
_entity_poly.type
_entity_poly.pdbx_seq_one_letter_code
_entity_poly.pdbx_strand_id
1 'polypeptide(L)'
;SQTTYTDAVNDGTWTFKGYDAASAVVNKSDVEFVGKWSFEANKYQATYRFESATSGKALPAAITALTPSDSATYVNGASVSAQQPSQTTYTDAVNDGTWTFKGYDAANAVVNKANVEFVGKWSFEANKYQATYRFESETAGKSLPAAIAALTPSDSATYVNGASVSAQQPSQTT
;
A
#
# COMPACT_ATOMS: atom_id res chain seq x y z
N SER A 1 -30.03 22.78 30.78
CA SER A 1 -28.72 23.42 30.98
C SER A 1 -27.69 22.72 30.11
N GLN A 2 -26.84 23.47 29.42
CA GLN A 2 -25.76 22.90 28.61
C GLN A 2 -24.56 22.60 29.51
N THR A 3 -24.17 21.33 29.60
CA THR A 3 -23.05 20.85 30.44
C THR A 3 -21.77 20.59 29.64
N THR A 4 -21.77 20.92 28.35
CA THR A 4 -20.65 20.69 27.43
C THR A 4 -20.36 21.92 26.57
N TYR A 5 -19.08 22.11 26.23
CA TYR A 5 -18.62 23.17 25.35
C TYR A 5 -17.59 22.61 24.36
N THR A 6 -17.82 22.79 23.06
CA THR A 6 -16.89 22.40 22.02
C THR A 6 -15.80 23.46 21.86
N ASP A 7 -14.55 23.07 22.09
CA ASP A 7 -13.38 23.91 21.93
C ASP A 7 -12.74 23.63 20.57
N ALA A 8 -13.11 24.44 19.57
CA ALA A 8 -12.59 24.29 18.22
C ALA A 8 -11.09 24.61 18.12
N VAL A 9 -10.51 25.37 19.05
CA VAL A 9 -9.08 25.73 19.02
C VAL A 9 -8.24 24.55 19.47
N ASN A 10 -8.62 23.92 20.59
CA ASN A 10 -7.94 22.76 21.15
C ASN A 10 -8.47 21.41 20.62
N ASP A 11 -9.46 21.45 19.74
CA ASP A 11 -10.08 20.30 19.10
C ASP A 11 -10.57 19.24 20.09
N GLY A 12 -11.48 19.65 20.96
CA GLY A 12 -12.06 18.74 21.94
C GLY A 12 -13.31 19.30 22.59
N THR A 13 -13.75 18.62 23.64
CA THR A 13 -14.97 18.97 24.37
C THR A 13 -14.67 19.12 25.85
N TRP A 14 -15.04 20.28 26.40
CA TRP A 14 -15.10 20.50 27.83
C TRP A 14 -16.44 20.01 28.36
N THR A 15 -16.42 19.27 29.47
CA THR A 15 -17.61 18.80 30.18
C THR A 15 -17.59 19.29 31.62
N PHE A 16 -18.66 19.97 32.03
CA PHE A 16 -18.85 20.40 33.41
C PHE A 16 -19.09 19.20 34.32
N LYS A 17 -18.31 19.09 35.39
CA LYS A 17 -18.38 17.98 36.36
C LYS A 17 -19.12 18.36 37.65
N GLY A 18 -19.41 19.64 37.86
CA GLY A 18 -20.09 20.16 39.04
C GLY A 18 -19.29 21.24 39.76
N TYR A 19 -19.90 21.81 40.79
CA TYR A 19 -19.22 22.72 41.72
C TYR A 19 -18.50 21.92 42.82
N ASP A 20 -17.55 22.56 43.48
CA ASP A 20 -16.84 22.05 44.66
C ASP A 20 -17.75 21.84 45.87
N ALA A 21 -18.83 22.60 45.99
CA ALA A 21 -19.88 22.42 46.98
C ALA A 21 -21.29 22.51 46.36
N ALA A 22 -22.26 21.78 46.93
CA ALA A 22 -23.66 21.84 46.50
C ALA A 22 -24.42 23.05 47.08
N SER A 23 -23.98 23.53 48.24
CA SER A 23 -24.53 24.71 48.92
C SER A 23 -23.48 25.30 49.86
N ALA A 24 -23.67 26.58 50.19
CA ALA A 24 -22.88 27.31 51.16
C ALA A 24 -23.81 28.22 51.97
N VAL A 25 -23.46 28.48 53.23
CA VAL A 25 -24.21 29.38 54.10
C VAL A 25 -23.49 30.74 54.13
N VAL A 26 -24.21 31.80 53.73
CA VAL A 26 -23.70 33.17 53.76
C VAL A 26 -23.77 33.70 55.19
N ASN A 27 -22.64 34.12 55.77
CA ASN A 27 -22.58 34.68 57.13
C ASN A 27 -21.72 35.94 57.20
N LYS A 28 -22.29 37.05 56.70
CA LYS A 28 -21.63 38.38 56.63
C LYS A 28 -20.32 38.40 55.83
N SER A 29 -20.11 37.39 54.97
CA SER A 29 -19.00 37.28 54.02
C SER A 29 -19.51 36.66 52.72
N ASP A 30 -18.81 36.91 51.62
CA ASP A 30 -19.10 36.29 50.34
C ASP A 30 -18.87 34.78 50.38
N VAL A 31 -19.62 34.05 49.55
CA VAL A 31 -19.44 32.61 49.31
C VAL A 31 -19.02 32.41 47.86
N GLU A 32 -18.08 31.51 47.62
CA GLU A 32 -17.59 31.15 46.29
C GLU A 32 -17.98 29.71 45.97
N PHE A 33 -18.30 29.44 44.71
CA PHE A 33 -18.44 28.09 44.17
C PHE A 33 -17.51 27.95 42.98
N VAL A 34 -16.64 26.94 43.02
CA VAL A 34 -15.66 26.68 41.95
C VAL A 34 -16.16 25.56 41.07
N GLY A 35 -16.49 25.91 39.83
CA GLY A 35 -16.94 24.95 38.82
C GLY A 35 -15.78 24.13 38.25
N LYS A 36 -15.87 22.80 38.29
CA LYS A 36 -14.87 21.89 37.72
C LYS A 36 -15.26 21.47 36.31
N TRP A 37 -14.33 21.61 35.38
CA TRP A 37 -14.47 21.15 34.00
C TRP A 37 -13.39 20.12 33.67
N SER A 38 -13.72 19.21 32.76
CA SER A 38 -12.79 18.19 32.24
C SER A 38 -12.79 18.26 30.73
N PHE A 39 -11.59 18.23 30.14
CA PHE A 39 -11.39 18.26 28.70
C PHE A 39 -11.12 16.86 28.17
N GLU A 40 -11.76 16.52 27.05
CA GLU A 40 -11.46 15.34 26.24
C GLU A 40 -11.14 15.81 24.82
N ALA A 41 -9.95 15.46 24.32
CA ALA A 41 -9.53 15.79 22.96
C ALA A 41 -10.19 14.84 21.95
N ASN A 42 -10.52 15.35 20.77
CA ASN A 42 -10.93 14.51 19.66
C ASN A 42 -9.79 13.56 19.26
N LYS A 43 -10.18 12.36 18.81
CA LYS A 43 -9.26 11.28 18.44
C LYS A 43 -9.44 10.92 16.97
N TYR A 44 -8.31 10.73 16.31
CA TYR A 44 -8.20 10.38 14.90
C TYR A 44 -7.36 9.13 14.72
N GLN A 45 -7.48 8.52 13.55
CA GLN A 45 -6.78 7.29 13.20
C GLN A 45 -6.06 7.43 11.87
N ALA A 46 -5.10 6.53 11.65
CA ALA A 46 -4.45 6.35 10.36
C ALA A 46 -5.07 5.14 9.65
N THR A 47 -5.43 5.32 8.38
CA THR A 47 -5.91 4.24 7.51
C THR A 47 -4.96 4.03 6.35
N TYR A 48 -4.96 2.81 5.82
CA TYR A 48 -4.07 2.41 4.74
C TYR A 48 -4.89 1.78 3.63
N ARG A 49 -4.52 2.06 2.38
CA ARG A 49 -5.04 1.34 1.22
C ARG A 49 -3.94 1.09 0.21
N PHE A 50 -4.10 0.02 -0.57
CA PHE A 50 -3.21 -0.29 -1.67
C PHE A 50 -3.90 -0.13 -3.02
N GLU A 51 -3.14 0.40 -3.97
CA GLU A 51 -3.57 0.60 -5.35
C GLU A 51 -2.51 0.07 -6.33
N SER A 52 -2.98 -0.43 -7.47
CA SER A 52 -2.10 -0.79 -8.58
C SER A 52 -1.58 0.48 -9.26
N ALA A 53 -0.27 0.53 -9.48
CA ALA A 53 0.39 1.48 -10.35
C ALA A 53 0.48 0.96 -11.81
N THR A 54 0.14 -0.29 -12.06
CA THR A 54 0.17 -0.88 -13.41
C THR A 54 -1.21 -0.78 -14.04
N SER A 55 -1.32 0.04 -15.10
CA SER A 55 -2.58 0.27 -15.82
C SER A 55 -3.24 -1.03 -16.27
N GLY A 56 -4.55 -1.13 -16.09
CA GLY A 56 -5.34 -2.30 -16.48
C GLY A 56 -5.10 -3.56 -15.64
N LYS A 57 -4.28 -3.53 -14.58
CA LYS A 57 -4.07 -4.65 -13.67
C LYS A 57 -4.60 -4.34 -12.29
N ALA A 58 -5.54 -5.16 -11.82
CA ALA A 58 -6.05 -5.12 -10.46
C ALA A 58 -5.08 -5.82 -9.49
N LEU A 59 -5.06 -5.37 -8.23
CA LEU A 59 -4.27 -6.01 -7.19
C LEU A 59 -4.88 -7.37 -6.81
N PRO A 60 -4.07 -8.42 -6.66
CA PRO A 60 -4.49 -9.65 -6.00
C PRO A 60 -4.99 -9.37 -4.57
N ALA A 61 -6.03 -10.08 -4.14
CA ALA A 61 -6.57 -9.96 -2.79
C ALA A 61 -5.52 -10.23 -1.69
N ALA A 62 -4.53 -11.09 -2.00
CA ALA A 62 -3.41 -11.36 -1.12
C ALA A 62 -2.57 -10.10 -0.81
N ILE A 63 -2.42 -9.18 -1.78
CA ILE A 63 -1.73 -7.90 -1.55
C ILE A 63 -2.58 -7.01 -0.63
N THR A 64 -3.89 -6.96 -0.83
CA THR A 64 -4.79 -6.21 0.06
C THR A 64 -4.70 -6.70 1.51
N ALA A 65 -4.48 -8.00 1.73
CA ALA A 65 -4.29 -8.58 3.06
C ALA A 65 -2.93 -8.21 3.72
N LEU A 66 -1.98 -7.63 2.98
CA LEU A 66 -0.72 -7.11 3.53
C LEU A 66 -0.86 -5.68 4.10
N THR A 67 -2.05 -5.08 3.99
CA THR A 67 -2.31 -3.71 4.46
C THR A 67 -2.06 -3.63 5.98
N PRO A 68 -1.26 -2.66 6.45
CA PRO A 68 -1.05 -2.45 7.88
C PRO A 68 -2.35 -2.15 8.62
N SER A 69 -2.39 -2.53 9.89
CA SER A 69 -3.47 -2.18 10.81
C SER A 69 -2.90 -1.39 11.96
N ASP A 70 -3.26 -0.12 12.03
CA ASP A 70 -2.84 0.78 13.10
C ASP A 70 -3.98 0.97 14.11
N SER A 71 -3.76 0.50 15.34
CA SER A 71 -4.72 0.59 16.43
C SER A 71 -4.55 1.85 17.29
N ALA A 72 -3.54 2.67 17.01
CA ALA A 72 -3.31 3.90 17.75
C ALA A 72 -4.40 4.95 17.46
N THR A 73 -4.55 5.88 18.41
CA THR A 73 -5.35 7.08 18.21
C THR A 73 -4.50 8.31 18.42
N TYR A 74 -4.78 9.33 17.62
CA TYR A 74 -3.99 10.55 17.52
C TYR A 74 -4.84 11.77 17.81
N VAL A 75 -4.22 12.80 18.36
CA VAL A 75 -4.86 14.12 18.54
C VAL A 75 -4.44 15.05 17.41
N ASN A 76 -5.19 16.13 17.20
CA ASN A 76 -4.84 17.16 16.22
C ASN A 76 -3.41 17.69 16.42
N GLY A 77 -2.67 17.86 15.33
CA GLY A 77 -1.27 18.27 15.32
C GLY A 77 -0.26 17.14 15.54
N ALA A 78 -0.69 15.92 15.85
CA ALA A 78 0.22 14.78 15.94
C ALA A 78 0.79 14.41 14.56
N SER A 79 2.10 14.11 14.51
CA SER A 79 2.75 13.53 13.33
C SER A 79 2.62 12.02 13.35
N VAL A 80 2.16 11.43 12.24
CA VAL A 80 2.00 10.00 12.04
C VAL A 80 2.91 9.56 10.90
N SER A 81 3.72 8.52 11.14
CA SER A 81 4.56 7.91 10.10
C SER A 81 3.86 6.71 9.48
N ALA A 82 3.96 6.55 8.17
CA ALA A 82 3.34 5.44 7.46
C ALA A 82 3.98 4.10 7.88
N GLN A 83 3.17 3.18 8.38
CA GLN A 83 3.59 1.80 8.65
C GLN A 83 3.79 1.04 7.33
N GLN A 84 4.83 0.22 7.22
CA GLN A 84 5.09 -0.58 6.03
C GLN A 84 4.23 -1.86 6.01
N PRO A 85 3.85 -2.38 4.83
CA PRO A 85 3.23 -3.69 4.72
C PRO A 85 4.13 -4.79 5.29
N SER A 86 3.52 -5.93 5.64
CA SER A 86 4.25 -7.10 6.13
C SER A 86 5.22 -7.70 5.10
N GLN A 87 5.02 -7.42 3.81
CA GLN A 87 5.91 -7.77 2.70
C GLN A 87 5.87 -6.69 1.63
N THR A 88 6.97 -6.51 0.90
CA THR A 88 7.09 -5.49 -0.17
C THR A 88 7.18 -6.10 -1.57
N THR A 89 7.08 -7.42 -1.67
CA THR A 89 7.06 -8.17 -2.93
C THR A 89 6.03 -9.28 -2.85
N TYR A 90 5.34 -9.56 -3.96
CA TYR A 90 4.36 -10.65 -4.04
C TYR A 90 4.45 -11.33 -5.41
N THR A 91 4.71 -12.64 -5.42
CA THR A 91 4.70 -13.45 -6.64
C THR A 91 3.26 -13.77 -7.05
N ASP A 92 2.88 -13.35 -8.25
CA ASP A 92 1.57 -13.60 -8.84
C ASP A 92 1.69 -14.70 -9.89
N ALA A 93 1.48 -15.94 -9.44
CA ALA A 93 1.56 -17.13 -10.28
C ALA A 93 0.48 -17.15 -11.38
N VAL A 94 -0.66 -16.48 -11.17
CA VAL A 94 -1.76 -16.45 -12.14
C VAL A 94 -1.38 -15.59 -13.34
N ASN A 95 -0.79 -14.42 -13.08
CA ASN A 95 -0.35 -13.50 -14.14
C ASN A 95 1.11 -13.71 -14.57
N ASP A 96 1.79 -14.70 -14.00
CA ASP A 96 3.20 -15.02 -14.22
C ASP A 96 4.12 -13.80 -14.11
N GLY A 97 4.14 -13.21 -12.91
CA GLY A 97 4.99 -12.08 -12.63
C GLY A 97 5.08 -11.75 -11.16
N THR A 98 5.65 -10.59 -10.87
CA THR A 98 5.92 -10.14 -9.51
C THR A 98 5.39 -8.73 -9.30
N TRP A 99 4.63 -8.55 -8.23
CA TRP A 99 4.25 -7.24 -7.71
C TRP A 99 5.31 -6.72 -6.75
N THR A 100 5.66 -5.45 -6.85
CA THR A 100 6.61 -4.77 -5.96
C THR A 100 5.97 -3.52 -5.38
N PHE A 101 6.03 -3.37 -4.06
CA PHE A 101 5.61 -2.17 -3.36
C PHE A 101 6.56 -1.01 -3.67
N LYS A 102 6.01 0.13 -4.08
CA LYS A 102 6.75 1.34 -4.46
C LYS A 102 6.78 2.39 -3.36
N GLY A 103 6.07 2.16 -2.27
CA GLY A 103 5.92 3.11 -1.17
C GLY A 103 4.53 3.72 -1.12
N TYR A 104 4.35 4.54 -0.09
CA TYR A 104 3.16 5.38 0.10
C TYR A 104 3.30 6.71 -0.63
N ASP A 105 2.18 7.37 -0.87
CA ASP A 105 2.08 8.75 -1.34
C ASP A 105 2.79 9.75 -0.42
N ALA A 106 2.84 9.47 0.88
CA ALA A 106 3.63 10.21 1.86
C ALA A 106 4.27 9.27 2.90
N ALA A 107 5.49 9.60 3.35
CA ALA A 107 6.16 8.86 4.42
C ALA A 107 5.61 9.20 5.82
N ASN A 108 5.02 10.39 5.97
CA ASN A 108 4.39 10.87 7.18
C ASN A 108 3.28 11.88 6.84
N ALA A 109 2.36 12.09 7.78
CA ALA A 109 1.36 13.14 7.71
C ALA A 109 1.06 13.69 9.10
N VAL A 110 0.55 14.92 9.15
CA VAL A 110 0.11 15.57 10.40
C VAL A 110 -1.41 15.48 10.46
N VAL A 111 -1.93 15.04 11.61
CA VAL A 111 -3.37 15.02 11.87
C VAL A 111 -3.90 16.45 11.87
N ASN A 112 -4.89 16.73 11.03
CA ASN A 112 -5.53 18.03 10.93
C ASN A 112 -7.05 17.90 11.06
N LYS A 113 -7.49 17.63 12.29
CA LYS A 113 -8.91 17.44 12.65
C LYS A 113 -9.66 16.39 11.81
N ALA A 114 -8.94 15.45 11.22
CA ALA A 114 -9.46 14.37 10.40
C ALA A 114 -8.52 13.16 10.48
N ASN A 115 -9.05 11.98 10.14
CA ASN A 115 -8.24 10.79 9.96
C ASN A 115 -7.21 11.02 8.84
N VAL A 116 -6.05 10.40 9.01
CA VAL A 116 -4.98 10.39 8.01
C VAL A 116 -5.13 9.13 7.18
N GLU A 117 -4.86 9.24 5.89
CA GLU A 117 -4.85 8.09 4.99
C GLU A 117 -3.53 8.03 4.24
N PHE A 118 -2.94 6.83 4.17
CA PHE A 118 -1.75 6.55 3.37
C PHE A 118 -2.09 5.60 2.22
N VAL A 119 -1.70 5.98 1.00
CA VAL A 119 -2.04 5.26 -0.22
C VAL A 119 -0.79 4.62 -0.80
N GLY A 120 -0.68 3.31 -0.63
CA GLY A 120 0.47 2.55 -1.07
C GLY A 120 0.33 2.06 -2.52
N LYS A 121 1.38 2.23 -3.32
CA LYS A 121 1.38 1.82 -4.74
C LYS A 121 2.14 0.52 -4.94
N TRP A 122 1.57 -0.39 -5.72
CA TRP A 122 2.22 -1.64 -6.14
C TRP A 122 2.34 -1.70 -7.66
N SER A 123 3.51 -2.06 -8.19
CA SER A 123 3.71 -2.25 -9.63
C SER A 123 3.94 -3.73 -9.96
N PHE A 124 3.29 -4.20 -11.01
CA PHE A 124 3.49 -5.54 -11.57
C PHE A 124 4.53 -5.53 -12.70
N GLU A 125 5.45 -6.49 -12.66
CA GLU A 125 6.34 -6.84 -13.78
C GLU A 125 6.10 -8.31 -14.17
N ALA A 126 5.88 -8.56 -15.45
CA ALA A 126 5.68 -9.92 -15.97
C ALA A 126 7.03 -10.63 -16.17
N ASN A 127 7.06 -11.93 -15.93
CA ASN A 127 8.20 -12.76 -16.29
C ASN A 127 8.42 -12.75 -17.81
N LYS A 128 9.69 -12.83 -18.22
CA LYS A 128 10.13 -12.75 -19.60
C LYS A 128 10.78 -14.06 -20.03
N TYR A 129 10.49 -14.48 -21.25
CA TYR A 129 10.97 -15.72 -21.86
C TYR A 129 11.58 -15.45 -23.23
N GLN A 130 12.36 -16.39 -23.75
CA GLN A 130 12.97 -16.31 -25.07
C GLN A 130 12.78 -17.62 -25.84
N ALA A 131 12.74 -17.52 -27.16
CA ALA A 131 12.75 -18.70 -28.03
C ALA A 131 14.20 -19.10 -28.33
N THR A 132 14.49 -20.39 -28.22
CA THR A 132 15.80 -20.95 -28.57
C THR A 132 15.65 -21.97 -29.69
N TYR A 133 16.59 -21.95 -30.62
CA TYR A 133 16.59 -22.84 -31.78
C TYR A 133 17.73 -23.84 -31.69
N ARG A 134 17.49 -25.05 -32.22
CA ARG A 134 18.51 -26.07 -32.46
C ARG A 134 18.10 -26.89 -33.66
N PHE A 135 19.09 -27.38 -34.41
CA PHE A 135 18.86 -28.33 -35.48
C PHE A 135 19.31 -29.73 -35.07
N GLU A 136 18.54 -30.74 -35.48
CA GLU A 136 18.83 -32.16 -35.24
C GLU A 136 18.76 -32.92 -36.57
N SER A 137 19.57 -33.98 -36.71
CA SER A 137 19.54 -34.84 -37.88
C SER A 137 18.43 -35.88 -37.71
N GLU A 138 17.57 -35.99 -38.71
CA GLU A 138 16.56 -37.05 -38.78
C GLU A 138 17.14 -38.40 -39.24
N THR A 139 18.32 -38.39 -39.89
CA THR A 139 18.95 -39.63 -40.37
C THR A 139 19.74 -40.31 -39.25
N ALA A 140 19.26 -41.47 -38.81
CA ALA A 140 19.93 -42.28 -37.80
C ALA A 140 21.41 -42.54 -38.16
N GLY A 141 22.29 -42.32 -37.19
CA GLY A 141 23.74 -42.50 -37.35
C GLY A 141 24.46 -41.41 -38.14
N LYS A 142 23.78 -40.35 -38.59
CA LYS A 142 24.41 -39.19 -39.23
C LYS A 142 24.27 -37.93 -38.38
N SER A 143 25.38 -37.26 -38.09
CA SER A 143 25.40 -35.94 -37.45
C SER A 143 25.25 -34.82 -38.48
N LEU A 144 24.71 -33.68 -38.04
CA LEU A 144 24.65 -32.47 -38.87
C LEU A 144 26.07 -31.90 -39.06
N PRO A 145 26.44 -31.49 -40.29
CA PRO A 145 27.65 -30.69 -40.51
C PRO A 145 27.60 -29.38 -39.73
N ALA A 146 28.75 -28.90 -39.27
CA ALA A 146 28.87 -27.63 -38.54
C ALA A 146 28.30 -26.43 -39.31
N ALA A 147 28.42 -26.44 -40.65
CA ALA A 147 27.84 -25.41 -41.50
C ALA A 147 26.31 -25.30 -41.37
N ILE A 148 25.60 -26.41 -41.19
CA ILE A 148 24.13 -26.39 -40.96
C ILE A 148 23.84 -25.86 -39.55
N ALA A 149 24.60 -26.28 -38.53
CA ALA A 149 24.43 -25.75 -37.18
C ALA A 149 24.64 -24.23 -37.11
N ALA A 150 25.54 -23.69 -37.94
CA ALA A 150 25.78 -22.24 -38.05
C ALA A 150 24.62 -21.45 -38.69
N LEU A 151 23.64 -22.13 -39.32
CA LEU A 151 22.43 -21.50 -39.86
C LEU A 151 21.30 -21.36 -38.82
N THR A 152 21.54 -21.77 -37.56
CA THR A 152 20.54 -21.74 -36.48
C THR A 152 20.09 -20.29 -36.24
N PRO A 153 18.78 -19.99 -36.30
CA PRO A 153 18.27 -18.65 -36.03
C PRO A 153 18.58 -18.20 -34.60
N SER A 154 18.71 -16.90 -34.43
CA SER A 154 18.81 -16.27 -33.11
C SER A 154 17.66 -15.30 -32.93
N ASP A 155 16.93 -15.43 -31.82
CA ASP A 155 15.84 -14.53 -31.46
C ASP A 155 16.23 -13.71 -30.23
N SER A 156 16.34 -12.39 -30.40
CA SER A 156 16.65 -11.46 -29.31
C SER A 156 15.40 -10.90 -28.63
N ALA A 157 14.19 -11.24 -29.09
CA ALA A 157 12.96 -10.77 -28.50
C ALA A 157 12.68 -11.48 -27.17
N THR A 158 11.97 -10.78 -26.28
CA THR A 158 11.45 -11.35 -25.04
C THR A 158 9.93 -11.44 -25.08
N TYR A 159 9.40 -12.55 -24.63
CA TYR A 159 7.98 -12.89 -24.63
C TYR A 159 7.45 -12.95 -23.21
N VAL A 160 6.17 -12.64 -23.02
CA VAL A 160 5.44 -12.88 -21.77
C VAL A 160 4.65 -14.18 -21.90
N ASN A 161 4.23 -14.75 -20.78
CA ASN A 161 3.37 -15.93 -20.78
C ASN A 161 2.09 -15.71 -21.62
N GLY A 162 1.72 -16.70 -22.43
CA GLY A 162 0.59 -16.65 -23.34
C GLY A 162 0.83 -15.92 -24.68
N ALA A 163 2.01 -15.32 -24.89
CA ALA A 163 2.35 -14.75 -26.20
C ALA A 163 2.49 -15.84 -27.27
N SER A 164 1.98 -15.59 -28.47
CA SER A 164 2.23 -16.45 -29.63
C SER A 164 3.59 -16.12 -30.25
N VAL A 165 4.40 -17.15 -30.51
CA VAL A 165 5.72 -17.03 -31.13
C VAL A 165 5.76 -17.90 -32.38
N SER A 166 6.29 -17.36 -33.48
CA SER A 166 6.44 -18.08 -34.74
C SER A 166 7.90 -18.51 -34.96
N ALA A 167 8.10 -19.71 -35.49
CA ALA A 167 9.43 -20.23 -35.78
C ALA A 167 10.11 -19.41 -36.89
N GLN A 168 11.35 -19.00 -36.63
CA GLN A 168 12.20 -18.36 -37.63
C GLN A 168 12.82 -19.39 -38.59
N GLN A 169 12.95 -19.01 -39.85
CA GLN A 169 13.63 -19.83 -40.86
C GLN A 169 15.15 -19.68 -40.74
N PRO A 170 15.94 -20.69 -41.18
CA PRO A 170 17.40 -20.62 -41.16
C PRO A 170 17.95 -19.39 -41.90
N SER A 171 19.12 -18.89 -41.51
CA SER A 171 19.71 -17.66 -42.08
C SER A 171 20.05 -17.74 -43.57
N GLN A 172 20.07 -18.94 -44.15
CA GLN A 172 20.12 -19.19 -45.58
C GLN A 172 19.20 -20.35 -45.95
N THR A 173 18.43 -20.18 -47.02
CA THR A 173 17.61 -21.22 -47.66
C THR A 173 18.09 -21.37 -49.09
N THR A 174 18.30 -22.61 -49.55
CA THR A 174 18.77 -22.91 -50.93
C THR A 174 17.61 -23.35 -51.80
#